data_AF-A0A7D4AMZ1-F1
#
_entry.id   AF-A0A7D4AMZ1-F1
#
_cell.length_a   1.000
_cell.length_b   1.000
_cell.length_c   1.000
_cell.angle_alpha   90.00
_cell.angle_beta   90.00
_cell.angle_gamma   90.00
#
_symmetry.space_group_name_H-M   'P 1'
#
loop_
_entity.id
_entity.type
_entity.pdbx_description
1 polymer ?
#
loop_
_entity_poly.entity_id
_entity_poly.type
_entity_poly.pdbx_seq_one_letter_code
_entity_poly.pdbx_strand_id
1 'polypeptide(L)'
;MPRAFFASLLPVLLASQLASAAAPPLPDLLAAGPGPAPPLLTLGFTSATRTTYLQRAPMPENDKGYLGTTLTYQAPRGFISSLYLNHSYNYQTLREPFINYGELMAGWQSVGNSDTYWTVQYTRLFAYGESALVQTSLHNDLSASITQFFGLATASASADVFVGNTHDLVLTFDLSHPFRLPVLAHDTLSIEPTVEFGAGSQHFYAASLATTSQVSSKRRGIVTRSVEPATPAFSSLGYTLSLPVTLAAGRFSVAATPSYLVPLHVPAGGYDASFFYLTVGLSRTFR
;
A
#
# COMPACT_ATOMS: atom_id res chain seq x y z
N MET A 1 27.79 -15.17 31.65
CA MET A 1 27.48 -15.23 30.21
C MET A 1 26.22 -16.07 30.04
N PRO A 2 25.16 -15.50 29.46
CA PRO A 2 24.49 -16.17 28.35
C PRO A 2 24.20 -15.19 27.21
N ARG A 3 24.68 -15.52 26.01
CA ARG A 3 24.26 -14.92 24.72
C ARG A 3 23.57 -16.02 23.92
N ALA A 4 22.28 -15.85 23.66
CA ALA A 4 21.54 -16.45 22.54
C ALA A 4 20.10 -15.96 22.64
N PHE A 5 19.71 -14.97 21.82
CA PHE A 5 18.34 -14.64 21.38
C PHE A 5 18.36 -13.28 20.66
N PHE A 6 19.06 -13.18 19.53
CA PHE A 6 18.91 -12.04 18.61
C PHE A 6 19.00 -12.58 17.19
N ALA A 7 17.87 -13.05 16.68
CA ALA A 7 17.66 -13.27 15.25
C ALA A 7 16.94 -12.03 14.70
N SER A 8 17.74 -11.02 14.35
CA SER A 8 17.59 -10.15 13.16
C SER A 8 16.18 -9.98 12.53
N LEU A 9 15.29 -9.29 13.24
CA LEU A 9 14.75 -7.98 12.86
C LEU A 9 14.63 -7.66 11.35
N LEU A 10 13.37 -7.53 10.89
CA LEU A 10 13.02 -6.84 9.64
C LEU A 10 11.51 -6.52 9.66
N PRO A 11 11.09 -5.27 9.81
CA PRO A 11 9.68 -4.87 9.78
C PRO A 11 9.21 -4.65 8.34
N VAL A 12 7.99 -5.12 8.06
CA VAL A 12 7.27 -4.92 6.81
C VAL A 12 6.59 -3.56 6.91
N LEU A 13 7.29 -2.50 6.52
CA LEU A 13 6.73 -1.17 6.40
C LEU A 13 7.29 -0.50 5.16
N LEU A 14 6.53 -0.58 4.08
CA LEU A 14 6.76 0.16 2.85
C LEU A 14 5.42 0.52 2.23
N ALA A 15 5.10 1.81 2.38
CA ALA A 15 4.25 2.64 1.55
C ALA A 15 2.80 2.18 1.29
N SER A 16 1.87 2.91 1.92
CA SER A 16 0.67 3.42 1.26
C SER A 16 -0.11 2.43 0.38
N GLN A 17 -0.65 1.35 0.92
CA GLN A 17 -1.72 0.50 0.33
C GLN A 17 -1.61 0.00 -1.13
N LEU A 18 -0.56 0.32 -1.87
CA LEU A 18 -0.40 -0.05 -3.29
C LEU A 18 0.44 -1.31 -3.47
N ALA A 19 1.05 -1.80 -2.40
CA ALA A 19 1.79 -3.06 -2.40
C ALA A 19 1.51 -3.93 -1.16
N SER A 20 0.31 -3.86 -0.57
CA SER A 20 -0.10 -4.83 0.47
C SER A 20 -0.22 -6.28 -0.06
N ALA A 21 -0.02 -6.50 -1.35
CA ALA A 21 0.05 -7.82 -1.94
C ALA A 21 1.52 -8.19 -2.18
N ALA A 22 2.08 -8.92 -1.22
CA ALA A 22 3.36 -9.62 -1.29
C ALA A 22 4.64 -8.85 -0.92
N ALA A 23 4.72 -8.32 0.30
CA ALA A 23 5.96 -8.52 1.03
C ALA A 23 6.05 -10.02 1.37
N PRO A 24 7.06 -10.77 0.88
CA PRO A 24 7.21 -12.16 1.26
C PRO A 24 7.35 -12.25 2.78
N PRO A 25 6.73 -13.25 3.45
CA PRO A 25 7.13 -13.53 4.81
C PRO A 25 8.62 -13.85 4.79
N LEU A 26 9.37 -13.26 5.71
CA LEU A 26 10.83 -13.40 5.83
C LEU A 26 11.25 -14.41 6.92
N PRO A 27 10.85 -15.70 6.91
CA PRO A 27 11.50 -16.64 7.82
C PRO A 27 12.87 -17.14 7.31
N ASP A 28 13.22 -16.97 6.03
CA ASP A 28 14.36 -17.70 5.46
C ASP A 28 15.55 -16.86 4.96
N LEU A 29 15.45 -15.54 4.95
CA LEU A 29 16.57 -14.67 4.56
C LEU A 29 17.64 -14.56 5.67
N LEU A 30 17.32 -15.04 6.88
CA LEU A 30 18.18 -14.98 8.06
C LEU A 30 18.98 -16.27 8.32
N ALA A 31 18.61 -17.37 7.65
CA ALA A 31 19.28 -18.67 7.78
C ALA A 31 20.35 -18.91 6.70
N ALA A 32 20.41 -18.08 5.65
CA ALA A 32 21.45 -18.16 4.65
C ALA A 32 22.74 -17.56 5.20
N GLY A 33 23.84 -18.31 5.11
CA GLY A 33 25.19 -17.81 5.43
C GLY A 33 25.60 -16.61 4.58
N PRO A 34 26.87 -16.17 4.62
CA PRO A 34 27.34 -14.91 4.00
C PRO A 34 27.29 -14.86 2.45
N GLY A 35 26.54 -15.76 1.80
CA GLY A 35 26.30 -15.75 0.36
C GLY A 35 25.12 -14.85 -0.05
N PRO A 36 25.06 -14.41 -1.31
CA PRO A 36 23.91 -13.69 -1.84
C PRO A 36 22.66 -14.57 -1.75
N ALA A 37 21.60 -14.07 -1.12
CA ALA A 37 20.33 -14.77 -1.01
C ALA A 37 19.77 -15.12 -2.40
N PRO A 38 19.11 -16.26 -2.62
CA PRO A 38 18.58 -16.61 -3.93
C PRO A 38 17.51 -15.60 -4.39
N PRO A 39 17.31 -15.43 -5.71
CA PRO A 39 16.20 -14.64 -6.22
C PRO A 39 14.86 -15.20 -5.74
N LEU A 40 13.89 -14.31 -5.51
CA LEU A 40 12.56 -14.65 -5.04
C LEU A 40 11.54 -14.18 -6.07
N LEU A 41 10.60 -15.05 -6.42
CA LEU A 41 9.40 -14.68 -7.17
C LEU A 41 8.19 -14.90 -6.25
N THR A 42 7.33 -13.90 -6.08
CA THR A 42 6.14 -14.01 -5.24
C THR A 42 4.90 -13.68 -6.04
N LEU A 43 3.89 -14.55 -5.95
CA LEU A 43 2.55 -14.32 -6.47
C LEU A 43 1.64 -13.95 -5.29
N GLY A 44 0.86 -12.89 -5.42
CA GLY A 44 -0.04 -12.41 -4.38
C GLY A 44 -1.47 -12.18 -4.87
N PHE A 45 -2.42 -12.37 -3.95
CA PHE A 45 -3.83 -12.03 -4.09
C PHE A 45 -4.24 -11.25 -2.85
N THR A 46 -4.99 -10.17 -3.03
CA THR A 46 -5.54 -9.39 -1.93
C THR A 46 -6.98 -9.01 -2.19
N SER A 47 -7.80 -8.91 -1.15
CA SER A 47 -9.16 -8.38 -1.25
C SER A 47 -9.36 -7.40 -0.13
N ALA A 48 -9.95 -6.25 -0.43
CA ALA A 48 -10.27 -5.24 0.58
C ALA A 48 -11.75 -4.86 0.50
N THR A 49 -12.34 -4.53 1.65
CA THR A 49 -13.75 -4.11 1.74
C THR A 49 -13.96 -2.66 1.31
N ARG A 50 -12.88 -1.86 1.25
CA ARG A 50 -12.88 -0.45 0.86
C ARG A 50 -11.62 -0.16 0.06
N THR A 51 -11.71 0.76 -0.88
CA THR A 51 -10.55 1.27 -1.60
C THR A 51 -10.05 2.50 -0.89
N THR A 52 -8.79 2.50 -0.45
CA THR A 52 -8.17 3.70 0.09
C THR A 52 -6.87 4.01 -0.63
N TYR A 53 -6.56 5.29 -0.77
CA TYR A 53 -5.38 5.80 -1.45
C TYR A 53 -4.98 7.12 -0.79
N LEU A 54 -3.74 7.24 -0.30
CA LEU A 54 -3.25 8.44 0.40
C LEU A 54 -4.20 8.92 1.50
N GLN A 55 -4.72 7.97 2.28
CA GLN A 55 -5.68 8.23 3.35
C GLN A 55 -6.98 8.91 2.86
N ARG A 56 -7.34 8.67 1.60
CA ARG A 56 -8.61 9.07 0.98
C ARG A 56 -9.36 7.83 0.55
N ALA A 57 -10.68 7.90 0.59
CA ALA A 57 -11.54 6.87 0.03
C ALA A 57 -12.65 7.50 -0.82
N PRO A 58 -13.19 6.77 -1.81
CA PRO A 58 -14.42 7.17 -2.45
C PRO A 58 -15.59 7.13 -1.45
N MET A 59 -16.70 7.79 -1.84
CA MET A 59 -17.95 7.72 -1.08
C MET A 59 -18.40 6.26 -0.91
N PRO A 60 -18.96 5.85 0.25
CA PRO A 60 -19.35 4.46 0.52
C PRO A 60 -20.33 3.85 -0.50
N GLU A 61 -21.16 4.70 -1.12
CA GLU A 61 -22.07 4.28 -2.18
C GLU A 61 -21.35 3.84 -3.46
N ASN A 62 -20.16 4.39 -3.72
CA ASN A 62 -19.35 4.17 -4.93
C ASN A 62 -18.11 3.30 -4.65
N ASP A 63 -17.98 2.72 -3.45
CA ASP A 63 -16.86 1.89 -3.06
C ASP A 63 -17.35 0.54 -2.55
N LYS A 64 -17.11 -0.50 -3.35
CA LYS A 64 -17.38 -1.89 -2.96
C LYS A 64 -16.11 -2.65 -2.63
N GLY A 65 -14.95 -1.98 -2.62
CA GLY A 65 -13.67 -2.64 -2.48
C GLY A 65 -13.12 -3.19 -3.79
N TYR A 66 -12.08 -4.02 -3.67
CA TYR A 66 -11.34 -4.54 -4.81
C TYR A 66 -10.73 -5.92 -4.54
N LEU A 67 -10.36 -6.60 -5.62
CA LEU A 67 -9.42 -7.73 -5.63
C LEU A 67 -8.12 -7.25 -6.29
N GLY A 68 -6.99 -7.41 -5.63
CA GLY A 68 -5.66 -7.10 -6.18
C GLY A 68 -4.91 -8.38 -6.51
N THR A 69 -4.19 -8.40 -7.64
CA THR A 69 -3.25 -9.46 -7.97
C THR A 69 -1.84 -8.90 -8.13
N THR A 70 -0.83 -9.62 -7.64
CA THR A 70 0.57 -9.22 -7.77
C THR A 70 1.50 -10.31 -8.24
N LEU A 71 2.52 -9.87 -8.97
CA LEU A 71 3.70 -10.64 -9.29
C LEU A 71 4.94 -9.81 -8.96
N THR A 72 5.72 -10.25 -7.98
CA THR A 72 6.89 -9.53 -7.48
C THR A 72 8.15 -10.37 -7.65
N TYR A 73 9.20 -9.78 -8.20
CA TYR A 73 10.52 -10.36 -8.31
C TYR A 73 11.52 -9.58 -7.45
N GLN A 74 12.34 -10.29 -6.69
CA GLN A 74 13.39 -9.71 -5.86
C GLN A 74 14.72 -10.41 -6.16
N ALA A 75 15.71 -9.61 -6.56
CA ALA A 75 17.06 -10.08 -6.82
C ALA A 75 17.91 -10.10 -5.53
N PRO A 76 18.96 -10.94 -5.48
CA PRO A 76 19.88 -11.02 -4.35
C PRO A 76 20.52 -9.69 -3.92
N ARG A 77 20.69 -8.78 -4.88
CA ARG A 77 21.37 -7.49 -4.70
C ARG A 77 20.40 -6.32 -4.46
N GLY A 78 19.17 -6.61 -4.08
CA GLY A 78 18.20 -5.60 -3.65
C GLY A 78 17.39 -4.97 -4.76
N PHE A 79 17.61 -5.37 -6.03
CA PHE A 79 16.71 -4.99 -7.09
C PHE A 79 15.34 -5.64 -6.85
N ILE A 80 14.28 -4.85 -7.00
CA ILE A 80 12.89 -5.30 -6.89
C ILE A 80 12.10 -4.84 -8.12
N SER A 81 11.21 -5.69 -8.59
CA SER A 81 10.20 -5.33 -9.59
C SER A 81 8.86 -5.95 -9.27
N SER A 82 7.78 -5.25 -9.59
CA SER A 82 6.43 -5.71 -9.28
C SER A 82 5.44 -5.33 -10.38
N LEU A 83 4.50 -6.22 -10.66
CA LEU A 83 3.29 -5.96 -11.44
C LEU A 83 2.10 -6.09 -10.49
N TYR A 84 1.26 -5.07 -10.42
CA TYR A 84 0.00 -5.08 -9.68
C TYR A 84 -1.16 -4.84 -10.63
N LEU A 85 -2.27 -5.55 -10.44
CA LEU A 85 -3.54 -5.30 -11.14
C LEU A 85 -4.67 -5.17 -10.12
N ASN A 86 -5.44 -4.10 -10.24
CA ASN A 86 -6.65 -3.86 -9.46
C ASN A 86 -7.88 -4.32 -10.22
N HIS A 87 -8.69 -5.12 -9.55
CA HIS A 87 -9.98 -5.59 -10.01
C HIS A 87 -11.09 -4.99 -9.15
N SER A 88 -11.76 -3.96 -9.67
CA SER A 88 -12.83 -3.26 -8.98
C SER A 88 -14.04 -4.16 -8.74
N TYR A 89 -14.59 -4.18 -7.53
CA TYR A 89 -15.91 -4.77 -7.30
C TYR A 89 -17.06 -3.86 -7.76
N ASN A 90 -16.78 -2.60 -8.12
CA ASN A 90 -17.77 -1.67 -8.69
C ASN A 90 -18.09 -1.92 -10.17
N TYR A 91 -17.52 -2.95 -10.80
CA TYR A 91 -17.77 -3.27 -12.21
C TYR A 91 -19.25 -3.50 -12.53
N GLN A 92 -20.06 -3.98 -11.56
CA GLN A 92 -21.49 -4.21 -11.76
C GLN A 92 -22.34 -2.94 -11.59
N THR A 93 -22.05 -2.14 -10.56
CA THR A 93 -22.85 -0.97 -10.17
C THR A 93 -22.52 0.26 -10.99
N LEU A 94 -21.23 0.50 -11.22
CA LEU A 94 -20.73 1.64 -11.95
C LEU A 94 -20.41 1.30 -13.41
N ARG A 95 -20.44 0.04 -13.84
CA ARG A 95 -19.99 -0.40 -15.18
C ARG A 95 -18.51 -0.08 -15.43
N GLU A 96 -17.70 -0.13 -14.38
CA GLU A 96 -16.24 -0.07 -14.51
C GLU A 96 -15.71 -1.34 -15.20
N PRO A 97 -14.58 -1.25 -15.93
CA PRO A 97 -13.92 -2.45 -16.43
C PRO A 97 -13.46 -3.33 -15.26
N PHE A 98 -13.46 -4.66 -15.49
CA PHE A 98 -13.09 -5.63 -14.47
C PHE A 98 -11.67 -5.41 -13.95
N ILE A 99 -10.74 -5.02 -14.82
CA ILE A 99 -9.45 -4.43 -14.44
C ILE A 99 -9.58 -2.94 -14.69
N ASN A 100 -9.51 -2.12 -13.65
CA ASN A 100 -9.64 -0.68 -13.76
C ASN A 100 -8.30 0.05 -13.69
N TYR A 101 -7.28 -0.60 -13.13
CA TYR A 101 -5.98 0.00 -12.95
C TYR A 101 -4.88 -1.07 -12.78
N GLY A 102 -3.66 -0.75 -13.18
CA GLY A 102 -2.49 -1.58 -12.97
C GLY A 102 -1.22 -0.76 -12.77
N GLU A 103 -0.19 -1.40 -12.24
CA GLU A 103 1.09 -0.79 -11.90
C GLU A 103 2.26 -1.65 -12.34
N LEU A 104 3.31 -0.99 -12.83
CA LEU A 104 4.63 -1.58 -13.00
C LEU A 104 5.63 -0.82 -12.15
N MET A 105 6.24 -1.50 -11.20
CA MET A 105 7.20 -0.93 -10.26
C MET A 105 8.57 -1.55 -10.49
N ALA A 106 9.62 -0.73 -10.41
CA ALA A 106 11.01 -1.18 -10.32
C ALA A 106 11.79 -0.29 -9.36
N GLY A 107 12.71 -0.88 -8.60
CA GLY A 107 13.45 -0.15 -7.59
C GLY A 107 14.63 -0.91 -7.01
N TRP A 108 15.26 -0.28 -6.02
CA TRP A 108 16.31 -0.85 -5.20
C TRP A 108 15.99 -0.66 -3.73
N GLN A 109 16.29 -1.70 -2.96
CA GLN A 109 16.24 -1.66 -1.51
C GLN A 109 17.59 -2.08 -0.91
N SER A 110 17.85 -1.59 0.30
CA SER A 110 18.98 -2.05 1.10
C SER A 110 18.91 -3.56 1.31
N VAL A 111 20.04 -4.24 1.12
CA VAL A 111 20.22 -5.66 1.48
C VAL A 111 21.25 -5.73 2.59
N GLY A 112 20.87 -6.29 3.73
CA GLY A 112 21.75 -6.41 4.87
C GLY A 112 21.00 -6.64 6.18
N ASN A 113 21.76 -6.96 7.22
CA ASN A 113 21.27 -7.13 8.57
C ASN A 113 21.67 -5.89 9.39
N SER A 114 21.03 -4.76 9.10
CA SER A 114 21.21 -3.48 9.78
C SER A 114 19.87 -3.03 10.35
N ASP A 115 19.89 -2.26 11.44
CA ASP A 115 18.65 -1.71 12.00
C ASP A 115 18.02 -0.63 11.10
N THR A 116 18.72 -0.19 10.06
CA THR A 116 18.24 0.76 9.06
C THR A 116 18.01 0.07 7.72
N TYR A 117 16.85 0.35 7.12
CA TYR A 117 16.47 -0.10 5.78
C TYR A 117 16.05 1.09 4.94
N TRP A 118 16.29 1.03 3.64
CA TRP A 118 15.83 2.06 2.71
C TRP A 118 15.38 1.43 1.41
N THR A 119 14.51 2.14 0.70
CA THR A 119 14.05 1.76 -0.64
C THR A 119 13.85 2.99 -1.50
N VAL A 120 14.18 2.87 -2.78
CA VAL A 120 13.87 3.86 -3.80
C VAL A 120 13.26 3.13 -4.98
N GLN A 121 12.12 3.59 -5.46
CA GLN A 121 11.38 2.92 -6.52
C GLN A 121 10.67 3.91 -7.43
N TYR A 122 10.47 3.48 -8.66
CA TYR A 122 9.66 4.15 -9.65
C TYR A 122 8.50 3.24 -10.03
N THR A 123 7.31 3.82 -10.08
CA THR A 123 6.08 3.13 -10.43
C THR A 123 5.43 3.82 -11.63
N ARG A 124 5.09 3.03 -12.65
CA ARG A 124 4.26 3.45 -13.78
C ARG A 124 2.83 2.95 -13.57
N LEU A 125 1.89 3.89 -13.64
CA LEU A 125 0.47 3.68 -13.40
C LEU A 125 -0.28 3.61 -14.74
N PHE A 126 -1.17 2.63 -14.87
CA PHE A 126 -1.99 2.42 -16.07
C PHE A 126 -3.46 2.37 -15.66
N ALA A 127 -4.27 3.31 -16.14
CA ALA A 127 -5.71 3.27 -15.99
C ALA A 127 -6.35 2.57 -17.20
N TYR A 128 -7.31 1.69 -16.95
CA TYR A 128 -8.10 1.04 -17.99
C TYR A 128 -9.52 1.60 -17.95
N GLY A 129 -9.93 2.29 -19.02
CA GLY A 129 -11.26 2.89 -19.13
C GLY A 129 -11.52 4.09 -18.21
N GLU A 130 -12.79 4.50 -18.13
CA GLU A 130 -13.24 5.53 -17.18
C GLU A 130 -13.55 4.87 -15.82
N SER A 131 -12.78 5.19 -14.77
CA SER A 131 -13.03 4.75 -13.39
C SER A 131 -13.09 5.94 -12.44
N ALA A 132 -13.87 5.79 -11.37
CA ALA A 132 -14.00 6.75 -10.27
C ALA A 132 -12.88 6.61 -9.22
N LEU A 133 -11.89 5.75 -9.47
CA LEU A 133 -10.76 5.60 -8.58
C LEU A 133 -9.83 6.79 -8.68
N VAL A 134 -9.38 7.23 -7.50
CA VAL A 134 -8.42 8.30 -7.32
C VAL A 134 -7.19 8.06 -8.20
N GLN A 135 -6.64 6.84 -8.18
CA GLN A 135 -5.44 6.40 -8.90
C GLN A 135 -5.45 6.62 -10.41
N THR A 136 -6.63 6.74 -11.03
CA THR A 136 -6.73 6.86 -12.49
C THR A 136 -6.21 8.18 -13.05
N SER A 137 -6.10 9.23 -12.22
CA SER A 137 -5.50 10.51 -12.61
C SER A 137 -3.96 10.55 -12.49
N LEU A 138 -3.31 9.45 -12.06
CA LEU A 138 -1.85 9.35 -11.99
C LEU A 138 -1.27 8.62 -13.18
N HIS A 139 -0.04 9.00 -13.52
CA HIS A 139 0.74 8.33 -14.54
C HIS A 139 2.00 7.71 -13.96
N ASN A 140 2.67 8.39 -13.03
CA ASN A 140 3.89 7.89 -12.43
C ASN A 140 3.97 8.28 -10.96
N ASP A 141 4.79 7.53 -10.24
CA ASP A 141 5.16 7.77 -8.86
C ASP A 141 6.66 7.50 -8.69
N LEU A 142 7.35 8.40 -8.00
CA LEU A 142 8.70 8.21 -7.52
C LEU A 142 8.67 8.22 -6.00
N SER A 143 9.03 7.08 -5.42
CA SER A 143 8.93 6.84 -3.99
C SER A 143 10.30 6.56 -3.40
N ALA A 144 10.55 7.13 -2.22
CA ALA A 144 11.71 6.81 -1.40
C ALA A 144 11.27 6.64 0.06
N SER A 145 11.84 5.65 0.74
CA SER A 145 11.56 5.41 2.16
C SER A 145 12.81 5.02 2.93
N ILE A 146 12.75 5.32 4.23
CA ILE A 146 13.70 4.88 5.23
C ILE A 146 12.97 4.34 6.44
N THR A 147 13.45 3.22 6.96
CA THR A 147 12.88 2.52 8.11
C THR A 147 13.98 2.25 9.10
N GLN A 148 13.74 2.57 10.37
CA GLN A 148 14.69 2.40 11.47
C GLN A 148 14.07 1.59 12.59
N PHE A 149 14.79 0.57 13.04
CA PHE A 149 14.45 -0.22 14.19
C PHE A 149 15.15 0.31 15.45
N PHE A 150 14.39 0.45 16.54
CA PHE A 150 14.85 0.99 17.83
C PHE A 150 14.71 -0.02 18.99
N GLY A 151 14.72 -1.32 18.70
CA GLY A 151 14.56 -2.37 19.72
C GLY A 151 13.09 -2.66 20.07
N LEU A 152 12.34 -1.63 20.46
CA LEU A 152 10.94 -1.75 20.87
C LEU A 152 9.96 -1.13 19.88
N ALA A 153 10.44 -0.43 18.87
CA ALA A 153 9.58 0.15 17.86
C ALA A 153 10.34 0.25 16.54
N THR A 154 9.58 0.20 15.46
CA THR A 154 10.03 0.55 14.13
C THR A 154 9.43 1.88 13.76
N ALA A 155 10.24 2.84 13.33
CA ALA A 155 9.74 4.03 12.67
C ALA A 155 10.07 3.99 11.18
N SER A 156 9.15 4.42 10.35
CA SER A 156 9.37 4.63 8.92
C SER A 156 8.97 6.03 8.50
N ALA A 157 9.66 6.53 7.48
CA ALA A 157 9.30 7.74 6.77
C ALA A 157 9.39 7.46 5.27
N SER A 158 8.37 7.86 4.50
CA SER A 158 8.39 7.85 3.04
C SER A 158 8.11 9.23 2.47
N ALA A 159 8.60 9.45 1.25
CA ALA A 159 8.27 10.57 0.40
C ALA A 159 7.92 10.03 -0.99
N ASP A 160 6.75 10.43 -1.47
CA ASP A 160 6.16 9.96 -2.71
C ASP A 160 5.84 11.17 -3.59
N VAL A 161 6.40 11.18 -4.80
CA VAL A 161 6.21 12.25 -5.80
C VAL A 161 5.32 11.72 -6.91
N PHE A 162 4.06 12.14 -6.87
CA PHE A 162 3.05 11.76 -7.84
C PHE A 162 3.08 12.68 -9.06
N VAL A 163 3.12 12.07 -10.24
CA VAL A 163 3.19 12.76 -11.52
C VAL A 163 1.99 12.35 -12.38
N GLY A 164 1.10 13.30 -12.64
CA GLY A 164 -0.04 13.17 -13.56
C GLY A 164 -0.30 14.48 -14.30
N ASN A 165 -1.57 14.84 -14.46
CA ASN A 165 -1.97 16.18 -14.93
C ASN A 165 -1.62 17.27 -13.90
N THR A 166 -1.56 16.87 -12.64
CA THR A 166 -1.06 17.66 -11.51
C THR A 166 0.08 16.89 -10.84
N HIS A 167 0.89 17.60 -10.07
CA HIS A 167 1.96 16.99 -9.27
C HIS A 167 1.60 17.10 -7.80
N ASP A 168 1.82 16.02 -7.06
CA ASP A 168 1.68 16.03 -5.61
C ASP A 168 2.92 15.46 -4.93
N LEU A 169 3.23 16.00 -3.75
CA LEU A 169 4.21 15.43 -2.83
C LEU A 169 3.46 14.95 -1.60
N VAL A 170 3.68 13.69 -1.22
CA VAL A 170 3.17 13.12 0.01
C VAL A 170 4.32 12.61 0.86
N LEU A 171 4.21 12.87 2.16
CA LEU A 171 5.05 12.33 3.20
C LEU A 171 4.21 11.40 4.06
N THR A 172 4.73 10.22 4.34
CA THR A 172 4.11 9.25 5.24
C THR A 172 5.07 8.94 6.38
N PHE A 173 4.55 8.88 7.60
CA PHE A 173 5.30 8.52 8.79
C PHE A 173 4.57 7.40 9.51
N ASP A 174 5.27 6.29 9.78
CA ASP A 174 4.69 5.17 10.51
C ASP A 174 5.48 4.84 11.77
N LEU A 175 4.76 4.31 12.75
CA LEU A 175 5.31 3.70 13.94
C LEU A 175 4.65 2.34 14.12
N SER A 176 5.44 1.27 14.18
CA SER A 176 4.95 -0.08 14.40
C SER A 176 5.74 -0.86 15.45
N HIS A 177 5.16 -1.96 15.91
CA HIS A 177 5.85 -2.95 16.72
C HIS A 177 5.42 -4.38 16.34
N PRO A 178 6.31 -5.20 15.73
CA PRO A 178 5.97 -6.55 15.36
C PRO A 178 6.10 -7.53 16.54
N PHE A 179 5.00 -8.18 16.93
CA PHE A 179 5.00 -9.36 17.78
C PHE A 179 5.07 -10.62 16.92
N ARG A 180 6.09 -11.44 17.13
CA ARG A 180 6.24 -12.73 16.42
C ARG A 180 6.09 -13.88 17.38
N LEU A 181 5.13 -14.75 17.08
CA LEU A 181 4.78 -15.92 17.85
C LEU A 181 5.08 -17.15 17.00
N PRO A 182 5.94 -18.08 17.45
CA PRO A 182 6.08 -19.36 16.78
C PRO A 182 4.76 -20.09 16.89
N VAL A 183 4.27 -20.60 15.76
CA VAL A 183 3.06 -21.41 15.68
C VAL A 183 3.45 -22.68 14.93
N LEU A 184 3.00 -23.85 15.38
CA LEU A 184 3.22 -25.14 14.68
C LEU A 184 4.64 -25.32 14.09
N ALA A 185 5.62 -25.74 14.92
CA ALA A 185 6.99 -26.11 14.55
C ALA A 185 7.81 -25.09 13.70
N HIS A 186 7.45 -24.87 12.43
CA HIS A 186 8.14 -24.02 11.46
C HIS A 186 7.33 -22.80 11.02
N ASP A 187 6.08 -22.64 11.47
CA ASP A 187 5.25 -21.52 11.07
C ASP A 187 5.42 -20.32 12.02
N THR A 188 5.11 -19.12 11.53
CA THR A 188 5.22 -17.89 12.31
C THR A 188 3.95 -17.07 12.17
N LEU A 189 3.36 -16.72 13.30
CA LEU A 189 2.31 -15.72 13.39
C LEU A 189 2.94 -14.37 13.75
N SER A 190 2.67 -13.34 12.97
CA SER A 190 3.08 -11.97 13.21
C SER A 190 1.86 -11.10 13.45
N ILE A 191 1.90 -10.28 14.50
CA ILE A 191 0.89 -9.26 14.81
C ILE A 191 1.63 -7.94 14.93
N GLU A 192 1.29 -6.96 14.10
CA GLU A 192 2.08 -5.71 14.01
C GLU A 192 1.21 -4.46 14.15
N PRO A 193 0.81 -4.04 15.37
CA PRO A 193 0.12 -2.76 15.53
C PRO A 193 0.94 -1.64 14.89
N THR A 194 0.27 -0.86 14.04
CA THR A 194 0.87 0.23 13.27
C THR A 194 -0.01 1.47 13.35
N VAL A 195 0.63 2.62 13.53
CA VAL A 195 0.02 3.94 13.38
C VAL A 195 0.74 4.68 12.27
N GLU A 196 -0.02 5.16 11.30
CA GLU A 196 0.45 5.92 10.13
C GLU A 196 -0.11 7.35 10.19
N PHE A 197 0.72 8.32 9.83
CA PHE A 197 0.35 9.70 9.61
C PHE A 197 0.77 10.15 8.20
N GLY A 198 -0.15 10.74 7.45
CA GLY A 198 0.12 11.27 6.12
C GLY A 198 0.04 12.78 6.10
N ALA A 199 0.90 13.42 5.31
CA ALA A 199 0.84 14.85 5.01
C ALA A 199 1.26 15.09 3.55
N GLY A 200 0.59 15.98 2.84
CA GLY A 200 0.88 16.19 1.43
C GLY A 200 0.10 17.33 0.81
N SER A 201 0.47 17.65 -0.43
CA SER A 201 -0.40 18.40 -1.32
C SER A 201 -1.55 17.50 -1.79
N GLN A 202 -2.67 18.10 -2.19
CA GLN A 202 -3.91 17.38 -2.49
C GLN A 202 -4.48 17.70 -3.89
N HIS A 203 -3.65 18.21 -4.80
CA HIS A 203 -4.10 18.63 -6.14
C HIS A 203 -4.68 17.46 -6.91
N PHE A 204 -4.03 16.31 -6.86
CA PHE A 204 -4.50 15.12 -7.55
C PHE A 204 -5.79 14.56 -6.94
N TYR A 205 -5.97 14.62 -5.61
CA TYR A 205 -7.23 14.19 -5.01
C TYR A 205 -8.40 15.09 -5.47
N ALA A 206 -8.20 16.41 -5.51
CA ALA A 206 -9.19 17.33 -6.05
C ALA A 206 -9.53 17.08 -7.52
N ALA A 207 -8.52 16.85 -8.37
CA ALA A 207 -8.72 16.46 -9.77
C ALA A 207 -9.49 15.13 -9.90
N SER A 208 -9.24 14.17 -9.01
CA SER A 208 -9.94 12.88 -9.00
C SER A 208 -11.40 13.02 -8.58
N LEU A 209 -11.72 13.91 -7.63
CA LEU A 209 -13.09 14.21 -7.23
C LEU A 209 -13.88 14.81 -8.40
N ALA A 210 -13.24 15.73 -9.14
CA ALA A 210 -13.84 16.32 -10.32
C ALA A 210 -14.14 15.26 -11.41
N THR A 211 -13.19 14.35 -11.65
CA THR A 211 -13.34 13.25 -12.61
C THR A 211 -14.43 12.27 -12.17
N THR A 212 -14.44 11.90 -10.89
CA THR A 212 -15.47 11.00 -10.31
C THR A 212 -16.86 11.61 -10.42
N SER A 213 -17.00 12.90 -10.11
CA SER A 213 -18.26 13.64 -10.27
C SER A 213 -18.73 13.63 -11.72
N GLN A 214 -17.85 13.85 -12.69
CA GLN A 214 -18.18 13.79 -14.11
C GLN A 214 -18.60 12.39 -14.55
N VAL A 215 -17.85 11.35 -14.20
CA VAL A 215 -18.16 9.96 -14.56
C VAL A 215 -19.50 9.53 -13.96
N SER A 216 -19.72 9.84 -12.68
CA SER A 216 -20.98 9.55 -11.99
C SER A 216 -22.15 10.32 -12.61
N SER A 217 -21.99 11.61 -12.88
CA SER A 217 -23.04 12.46 -13.45
C SER A 217 -23.39 12.04 -14.89
N LYS A 218 -22.40 11.76 -15.74
CA LYS A 218 -22.58 11.23 -17.10
C LYS A 218 -23.33 9.90 -17.08
N ARG A 219 -23.02 9.02 -16.12
CA ARG A 219 -23.69 7.72 -15.97
C ARG A 219 -25.10 7.84 -15.36
N ARG A 220 -25.37 8.89 -14.57
CA ARG A 220 -26.69 9.21 -14.00
C ARG A 220 -27.53 10.15 -14.89
N GLY A 221 -27.01 10.60 -16.04
CA GLY A 221 -27.71 11.48 -16.98
C GLY A 221 -27.86 12.94 -16.52
N ILE A 222 -27.04 13.39 -15.56
CA ILE A 222 -27.08 14.74 -14.99
C ILE A 222 -25.91 15.54 -15.56
N VAL A 223 -26.16 16.79 -15.99
CA VAL A 223 -25.09 17.71 -16.43
C VAL A 223 -24.68 18.56 -15.24
N THR A 224 -23.54 18.22 -14.64
CA THR A 224 -22.96 18.99 -13.54
C THR A 224 -21.66 19.64 -13.99
N ARG A 225 -21.52 20.95 -13.80
CA ARG A 225 -20.25 21.66 -14.05
C ARG A 225 -19.32 21.37 -12.88
N SER A 226 -18.41 20.42 -13.06
CA SER A 226 -17.41 20.10 -12.04
C SER A 226 -16.39 21.23 -11.95
N VAL A 227 -16.30 21.87 -10.80
CA VAL A 227 -15.25 22.85 -10.46
C VAL A 227 -14.26 22.13 -9.56
N GLU A 228 -12.98 22.19 -9.89
CA GLU A 228 -11.92 21.68 -9.02
C GLU A 228 -11.96 22.45 -7.69
N PRO A 229 -12.12 21.78 -6.54
CA PRO A 229 -12.15 22.46 -5.26
C PRO A 229 -10.79 23.10 -4.98
N ALA A 230 -10.79 24.30 -4.37
CA ALA A 230 -9.56 24.95 -3.94
C ALA A 230 -8.81 24.05 -2.94
N THR A 231 -7.56 23.71 -3.24
CA THR A 231 -6.74 22.84 -2.40
C THR A 231 -5.73 23.64 -1.57
N PRO A 232 -5.51 23.26 -0.30
CA PRO A 232 -4.36 23.75 0.45
C PRO A 232 -3.06 23.26 -0.23
N ALA A 233 -2.02 24.09 -0.22
CA ALA A 233 -0.72 23.78 -0.85
C ALA A 233 -0.06 22.53 -0.23
N PHE A 234 -0.17 22.36 1.09
CA PHE A 234 0.32 21.20 1.83
C PHE A 234 -0.45 21.09 3.14
N SER A 235 -0.91 19.91 3.51
CA SER A 235 -1.79 19.71 4.68
C SER A 235 -1.65 18.30 5.24
N SER A 236 -2.07 18.08 6.50
CA SER A 236 -2.20 16.71 7.01
C SER A 236 -3.35 16.00 6.30
N LEU A 237 -3.07 14.78 5.87
CA LEU A 237 -4.03 13.94 5.16
C LEU A 237 -4.86 13.14 6.14
N GLY A 238 -4.29 12.61 7.21
CA GLY A 238 -5.03 11.75 8.13
C GLY A 238 -4.14 10.87 8.99
N TYR A 239 -4.83 10.00 9.74
CA TYR A 239 -4.24 8.95 10.53
C TYR A 239 -4.85 7.61 10.14
N THR A 240 -4.01 6.57 10.06
CA THR A 240 -4.46 5.19 9.90
C THR A 240 -3.94 4.37 11.06
N LEU A 241 -4.83 3.69 11.78
CA LEU A 241 -4.45 2.64 12.74
C LEU A 241 -4.70 1.31 12.06
N SER A 242 -3.70 0.43 12.03
CA SER A 242 -3.85 -0.91 11.47
C SER A 242 -3.26 -1.97 12.39
N LEU A 243 -3.79 -3.20 12.28
CA LEU A 243 -3.31 -4.36 13.01
C LEU A 243 -3.17 -5.55 12.05
N PRO A 244 -2.14 -5.57 11.19
CA PRO A 244 -1.83 -6.71 10.34
C PRO A 244 -1.55 -7.95 11.18
N VAL A 245 -2.23 -9.03 10.84
CA VAL A 245 -2.03 -10.36 11.39
C VAL A 245 -1.64 -11.28 10.23
N THR A 246 -0.41 -11.79 10.26
CA THR A 246 0.17 -12.58 9.18
C THR A 246 0.59 -13.96 9.68
N LEU A 247 0.10 -15.01 9.03
CA LEU A 247 0.56 -16.38 9.23
C LEU A 247 1.45 -16.80 8.05
N ALA A 248 2.72 -17.02 8.33
CA ALA A 248 3.69 -17.54 7.39
C ALA A 248 3.86 -19.05 7.61
N ALA A 249 3.54 -19.85 6.59
CA ALA A 249 3.66 -21.30 6.62
C ALA A 249 4.44 -21.81 5.39
N GLY A 250 5.74 -22.06 5.59
CA GLY A 250 6.67 -22.44 4.52
C GLY A 250 6.72 -21.43 3.38
N ARG A 251 6.13 -21.79 2.22
CA ARG A 251 6.11 -20.94 1.02
C ARG A 251 4.85 -20.09 0.89
N PHE A 252 3.90 -20.22 1.82
CA PHE A 252 2.63 -19.52 1.79
C PHE A 252 2.57 -18.48 2.91
N SER A 253 1.88 -17.38 2.64
CA SER A 253 1.55 -16.35 3.62
C SER A 253 0.07 -16.00 3.54
N VAL A 254 -0.59 -15.94 4.68
CA VAL A 254 -1.96 -15.43 4.79
C VAL A 254 -1.94 -14.22 5.70
N ALA A 255 -2.55 -13.13 5.28
CA ALA A 255 -2.61 -11.89 6.05
C ALA A 255 -4.05 -11.39 6.20
N ALA A 256 -4.37 -10.82 7.35
CA ALA A 256 -5.59 -10.08 7.60
C ALA A 256 -5.23 -8.76 8.30
N THR A 257 -5.65 -7.64 7.73
CA THR A 257 -5.27 -6.30 8.18
C THR A 257 -6.53 -5.46 8.42
N PRO A 258 -7.17 -5.58 9.60
CA PRO A 258 -8.14 -4.60 10.07
C PRO A 258 -7.48 -3.23 10.19
N SER A 259 -8.15 -2.21 9.69
CA SER A 259 -7.67 -0.83 9.68
C SER A 259 -8.78 0.16 9.98
N TYR A 260 -8.44 1.25 10.66
CA TYR A 260 -9.31 2.36 10.97
C TYR A 260 -8.65 3.66 10.53
N LEU A 261 -9.32 4.39 9.64
CA LEU A 261 -8.79 5.60 9.01
C LEU A 261 -9.60 6.82 9.44
N VAL A 262 -8.90 7.86 9.87
CA VAL A 262 -9.44 9.17 10.22
C VAL A 262 -8.91 10.20 9.22
N PRO A 263 -9.70 10.60 8.22
CA PRO A 263 -9.24 11.55 7.22
C PRO A 263 -9.28 12.98 7.80
N LEU A 264 -8.34 13.80 7.36
CA LEU A 264 -8.18 15.21 7.76
C LEU A 264 -8.07 16.09 6.52
N HIS A 265 -8.50 17.35 6.66
CA HIS A 265 -8.43 18.38 5.61
C HIS A 265 -8.91 17.91 4.23
N VAL A 266 -10.00 17.14 4.20
CA VAL A 266 -10.56 16.61 2.95
C VAL A 266 -11.17 17.76 2.13
N PRO A 267 -10.79 17.93 0.85
CA PRO A 267 -11.42 18.89 -0.05
C PRO A 267 -12.94 18.67 -0.16
N ALA A 268 -13.68 19.75 -0.44
CA ALA A 268 -15.13 19.70 -0.57
C ALA A 268 -15.56 18.64 -1.59
N GLY A 269 -16.55 17.82 -1.20
CA GLY A 269 -17.05 16.70 -2.01
C GLY A 269 -16.31 15.37 -1.79
N GLY A 270 -15.22 15.36 -1.03
CA GLY A 270 -14.58 14.13 -0.56
C GLY A 270 -15.28 13.50 0.64
N TYR A 271 -14.93 12.25 0.94
CA TYR A 271 -15.46 11.53 2.11
C TYR A 271 -14.60 11.84 3.35
N ASP A 272 -15.20 12.48 4.35
CA ASP A 272 -14.54 13.04 5.53
C ASP A 272 -14.84 12.28 6.83
N ALA A 273 -15.74 11.29 6.80
CA ALA A 273 -16.04 10.49 7.96
C ALA A 273 -14.97 9.41 8.18
N SER A 274 -14.60 9.18 9.45
CA SER A 274 -13.75 8.06 9.84
C SER A 274 -14.41 6.72 9.52
N PHE A 275 -13.64 5.72 9.13
CA PHE A 275 -14.20 4.41 8.76
C PHE A 275 -13.24 3.25 9.01
N PHE A 276 -13.84 2.08 9.19
CA PHE A 276 -13.15 0.80 9.27
C PHE A 276 -13.13 0.10 7.91
N TYR A 277 -12.06 -0.63 7.63
CA TYR A 277 -11.98 -1.55 6.51
C TYR A 277 -11.08 -2.74 6.84
N LEU A 278 -11.27 -3.82 6.11
CA LEU A 278 -10.50 -5.04 6.24
C LEU A 278 -9.85 -5.37 4.90
N THR A 279 -8.56 -5.68 4.95
CA THR A 279 -7.81 -6.26 3.82
C THR A 279 -7.41 -7.68 4.18
N VAL A 280 -7.60 -8.62 3.26
CA VAL A 280 -7.15 -10.01 3.39
C VAL A 280 -6.22 -10.32 2.23
N GLY A 281 -5.11 -11.00 2.50
CA GLY A 281 -4.10 -11.35 1.51
C GLY A 281 -3.70 -12.83 1.59
N LEU A 282 -3.36 -13.39 0.43
CA LEU A 282 -2.70 -14.68 0.27
C LEU A 282 -1.53 -14.51 -0.68
N SER A 283 -0.36 -15.02 -0.33
CA SER A 283 0.79 -15.04 -1.24
C SER A 283 1.53 -16.36 -1.21
N ARG A 284 2.25 -16.63 -2.31
CA ARG A 284 3.15 -17.77 -2.45
C ARG A 284 4.48 -17.33 -3.04
N THR A 285 5.56 -17.71 -2.37
CA THR A 285 6.94 -17.43 -2.82
C THR A 285 7.60 -18.66 -3.44
N PHE A 286 8.30 -18.43 -4.54
CA PHE A 286 9.07 -19.37 -5.33
C PHE A 286 10.56 -18.98 -5.26
N ARG A 287 11.43 -19.98 -5.19
CA ARG A 287 12.89 -19.87 -5.21
C ARG A 287 13.44 -20.68 -6.36
#